data_AF-M4CUY4-F1
#
_entry.id   AF-M4CUY4-F1
#
_cell.length_a   1.000
_cell.length_b   1.000
_cell.length_c   1.000
_cell.angle_alpha   90.00
_cell.angle_beta   90.00
_cell.angle_gamma   90.00
#
_symmetry.space_group_name_H-M   'P 1'
#
loop_
_entity.id
_entity.type
_entity.pdbx_description
1 polymer ?
#
loop_
_entity_poly.entity_id
_entity_poly.type
_entity_poly.pdbx_seq_one_letter_code
_entity_poly.pdbx_strand_id
1 'polypeptide(L)'
;MADTTQKPDAISAYYQTRAAHHGVITSDWLAQAQAAVEQPDSSVSGLGPAKSFNVIDEFNGWRKQPDLAEAVAAIRAMAAVIRASEATTMMELEIELKKASDTLKSWDKTSISLTAGCDLFIRYVTRTSALEYEDFNSAKSRLLERAEKFGEISCKARKIIAMLSQDFIFDGCTILVHGLSRVVLEVLKTAAQNNKLFRVLCTEGRPDGTGVLLSNELSKLDIPVKLLLDSAVAYSMDEVDMVFVGADGVVESGGIINMMGTYQIALVAHSMNKPVYVAAESYKFARLYPLDQKDMAPALRPIEFGVKIPAKVEVERSARDYTPPQYLTLLFTDLGVLSPSVVSDELIQLYL
;
A
#
# COMPACT_ATOMS: atom_id res chain seq x y z
N MET A 1 7.36 -62.68 30.92
CA MET A 1 7.93 -61.35 30.62
C MET A 1 7.04 -60.74 29.54
N ALA A 2 6.21 -59.80 29.95
CA ALA A 2 5.22 -59.14 29.10
C ALA A 2 5.93 -58.08 28.25
N ASP A 3 5.77 -58.16 26.93
CA ASP A 3 6.21 -57.14 26.01
C ASP A 3 5.00 -56.28 25.63
N THR A 4 5.14 -54.97 25.83
CA THR A 4 4.06 -53.99 25.75
C THR A 4 4.32 -53.14 24.53
N THR A 5 3.57 -53.31 23.45
CA THR A 5 3.57 -52.37 22.32
C THR A 5 2.15 -51.91 22.03
N GLN A 6 1.86 -50.68 22.48
CA GLN A 6 0.63 -49.94 22.24
C GLN A 6 0.45 -49.67 20.74
N LYS A 7 -0.76 -49.91 20.24
CA LYS A 7 -1.26 -49.39 18.96
C LYS A 7 -1.29 -47.86 19.00
N PRO A 8 -0.86 -47.14 17.93
CA PRO A 8 -1.06 -45.70 17.86
C PRO A 8 -2.51 -45.36 17.50
N ASP A 9 -3.02 -44.30 18.12
CA ASP A 9 -4.36 -43.76 17.91
C ASP A 9 -4.59 -43.33 16.46
N ALA A 10 -5.77 -43.67 15.94
CA ALA A 10 -6.18 -43.37 14.57
C ALA A 10 -6.37 -41.85 14.38
N ILE A 11 -5.49 -41.25 13.57
CA ILE A 11 -5.56 -39.85 13.16
C ILE A 11 -6.84 -39.62 12.34
N SER A 12 -7.60 -38.59 12.71
CA SER A 12 -8.84 -38.16 12.05
C SER A 12 -8.69 -38.01 10.54
N ALA A 13 -9.67 -38.52 9.79
CA ALA A 13 -9.74 -38.47 8.32
C ALA A 13 -9.55 -37.05 7.74
N TYR A 14 -9.84 -36.02 8.53
CA TYR A 14 -9.63 -34.60 8.18
C TYR A 14 -8.17 -34.27 7.84
N TYR A 15 -7.18 -34.89 8.50
CA TYR A 15 -5.76 -34.65 8.21
C TYR A 15 -5.25 -35.44 7.01
N GLN A 16 -5.85 -36.60 6.72
CA GLN A 16 -5.44 -37.45 5.60
C GLN A 16 -5.79 -36.83 4.24
N THR A 17 -6.92 -36.13 4.13
CA THR A 17 -7.33 -35.47 2.88
C THR A 17 -6.48 -34.25 2.55
N ARG A 18 -5.90 -33.59 3.56
CA ARG A 18 -5.07 -32.38 3.37
C ARG A 18 -3.62 -32.70 2.98
N ALA A 19 -3.12 -33.88 3.36
CA ALA A 19 -1.77 -34.34 3.01
C ALA A 19 -1.63 -34.77 1.54
N ALA A 20 -2.73 -35.15 0.86
CA ALA A 20 -2.73 -35.57 -0.54
C ALA A 20 -2.60 -34.41 -1.55
N HIS A 21 -2.73 -33.15 -1.11
CA HIS A 21 -2.76 -31.96 -1.98
C HIS A 21 -1.47 -31.13 -2.00
N HIS A 22 -0.44 -31.47 -1.22
CA HIS A 22 0.86 -30.82 -1.31
C HIS A 22 1.85 -31.69 -2.07
N GLY A 23 2.25 -31.19 -3.25
CA GLY A 23 3.27 -31.78 -4.10
C GLY A 23 4.55 -32.08 -3.33
N VAL A 24 5.07 -33.28 -3.60
CA VAL A 24 6.34 -33.80 -3.14
C VAL A 24 7.44 -32.76 -3.39
N ILE A 25 8.06 -32.27 -2.31
CA ILE A 25 9.31 -31.53 -2.39
C ILE A 25 10.37 -32.54 -2.82
N THR A 26 10.75 -32.52 -4.09
CA THR A 26 11.85 -33.32 -4.60
C THR A 26 13.19 -32.74 -4.13
N SER A 27 14.15 -33.63 -3.87
CA SER A 27 15.52 -33.32 -3.43
C SER A 27 16.30 -32.42 -4.38
N ASP A 28 15.83 -32.25 -5.62
CA ASP A 28 16.45 -31.41 -6.64
C ASP A 28 16.30 -29.91 -6.34
N TRP A 29 15.26 -29.51 -5.61
CA TRP A 29 15.06 -28.10 -5.21
C TRP A 29 16.10 -27.64 -4.16
N LEU A 30 16.47 -28.53 -3.23
CA LEU A 30 17.51 -28.26 -2.23
C LEU A 30 18.90 -28.15 -2.88
N ALA A 31 19.17 -28.94 -3.92
CA ALA A 31 20.43 -28.87 -4.68
C ALA A 31 20.56 -27.57 -5.49
N GLN A 32 19.48 -27.08 -6.10
CA GLN A 32 19.46 -25.78 -6.79
C GLN A 32 19.61 -24.60 -5.82
N ALA A 33 19.06 -24.70 -4.62
CA ALA A 33 19.22 -23.67 -3.59
C ALA A 33 20.67 -23.60 -3.06
N GLN A 34 21.37 -24.73 -2.94
CA GLN A 34 22.80 -24.75 -2.56
C GLN A 34 23.73 -24.25 -3.67
N ALA A 35 23.44 -24.57 -4.93
CA ALA A 35 24.22 -24.09 -6.08
C ALA A 35 24.14 -22.56 -6.27
N ALA A 36 23.08 -21.91 -5.76
CA ALA A 36 22.94 -20.45 -5.77
C ALA A 36 23.75 -19.73 -4.68
N VAL A 37 24.27 -20.47 -3.68
CA VAL A 37 25.05 -19.90 -2.55
C VAL A 37 26.56 -19.96 -2.81
N GLU A 38 27.03 -20.81 -3.73
CA GLU A 38 28.46 -20.98 -4.05
C GLU A 38 28.82 -20.45 -5.45
N GLN A 39 28.83 -19.12 -5.60
CA GLN A 39 29.68 -18.45 -6.60
C GLN A 39 30.50 -17.35 -5.92
N PRO A 40 31.84 -17.41 -5.95
CA PRO A 40 32.69 -16.40 -5.35
C PRO A 40 32.95 -15.28 -6.36
N ASP A 41 32.16 -14.21 -6.33
CA ASP A 41 32.54 -12.96 -7.00
C ASP A 41 33.43 -12.13 -6.08
N SER A 42 34.72 -12.45 -6.14
CA SER A 42 35.80 -11.55 -5.76
C SER A 42 35.98 -10.46 -6.81
N SER A 43 35.58 -9.22 -6.51
CA SER A 43 36.37 -8.00 -6.76
C SER A 43 35.51 -6.72 -6.70
N VAL A 44 35.49 -6.05 -5.55
CA VAL A 44 35.38 -4.58 -5.53
C VAL A 44 36.36 -4.04 -4.50
N SER A 45 37.62 -3.92 -4.93
CA SER A 45 38.59 -3.00 -4.35
C SER A 45 38.22 -1.58 -4.76
N GLY A 46 37.89 -0.73 -3.80
CA GLY A 46 37.64 0.69 -4.04
C GLY A 46 37.07 1.40 -2.83
N LEU A 47 37.87 1.57 -1.78
CA LEU A 47 37.62 2.58 -0.74
C LEU A 47 37.73 3.97 -1.39
N GLY A 48 36.61 4.46 -1.93
CA GLY A 48 36.37 5.87 -2.18
C GLY A 48 36.03 6.58 -0.86
N PRO A 49 36.25 7.90 -0.76
CA PRO A 49 36.11 8.64 0.49
C PRO A 49 34.67 8.56 1.01
N ALA A 50 34.52 8.49 2.33
CA ALA A 50 33.24 8.41 3.03
C ALA A 50 32.25 9.46 2.49
N LYS A 51 31.30 9.02 1.65
CA LYS A 51 30.18 9.85 1.25
C LYS A 51 29.36 10.15 2.50
N SER A 52 29.20 11.44 2.81
CA SER A 52 28.24 11.89 3.80
C SER A 52 26.88 11.25 3.51
N PHE A 53 26.33 10.49 4.46
CA PHE A 53 25.07 9.81 4.28
C PHE A 53 23.94 10.82 4.03
N ASN A 54 23.26 10.71 2.89
CA ASN A 54 22.14 11.57 2.52
C ASN A 54 20.88 10.72 2.32
N VAL A 55 19.87 11.00 3.14
CA VAL A 55 18.59 10.27 3.16
C VAL A 55 17.87 10.36 1.81
N ILE A 56 18.00 11.49 1.11
CA ILE A 56 17.34 11.70 -0.20
C ILE A 56 17.97 10.82 -1.27
N ASP A 57 19.29 10.60 -1.22
CA ASP A 57 19.98 9.78 -2.21
C ASP A 57 19.63 8.30 -2.07
N GLU A 58 19.54 7.81 -0.82
CA GLU A 58 19.00 6.47 -0.52
C GLU A 58 17.54 6.33 -0.96
N PHE A 59 16.70 7.31 -0.61
CA PHE A 59 15.29 7.33 -1.02
C PHE A 59 15.13 7.26 -2.55
N ASN A 60 15.91 8.04 -3.30
CA ASN A 60 15.92 7.99 -4.76
C ASN A 60 16.48 6.67 -5.30
N GLY A 61 17.41 6.03 -4.58
CA GLY A 61 17.90 4.69 -4.89
C GLY A 61 16.78 3.65 -4.86
N TRP A 62 16.00 3.63 -3.77
CA TRP A 62 14.85 2.72 -3.62
C TRP A 62 13.71 3.01 -4.59
N ARG A 63 13.46 4.29 -4.90
CA ARG A 63 12.40 4.72 -5.83
C ARG A 63 12.60 4.24 -7.27
N LYS A 64 13.84 3.94 -7.67
CA LYS A 64 14.12 3.38 -9.01
C LYS A 64 13.50 2.00 -9.22
N GLN A 65 13.15 1.30 -8.14
CA GLN A 65 12.48 0.00 -8.25
C GLN A 65 10.99 0.22 -8.55
N PRO A 66 10.47 -0.26 -9.70
CA PRO A 66 9.12 0.06 -10.16
C PRO A 66 8.01 -0.49 -9.24
N ASP A 67 8.28 -1.58 -8.54
CA ASP A 67 7.28 -2.26 -7.70
C ASP A 67 7.09 -1.61 -6.33
N LEU A 68 8.06 -0.82 -5.87
CA LEU A 68 8.06 -0.21 -4.54
C LEU A 68 7.17 1.02 -4.51
N ALA A 69 6.37 1.15 -3.45
CA ALA A 69 5.63 2.36 -3.17
C ALA A 69 6.57 3.44 -2.61
N GLU A 70 6.25 4.72 -2.84
CA GLU A 70 7.07 5.84 -2.39
C GLU A 70 7.20 5.85 -0.85
N ALA A 71 6.11 5.59 -0.13
CA ALA A 71 6.13 5.44 1.33
C ALA A 71 7.07 4.30 1.78
N VAL A 72 7.10 3.17 1.06
CA VAL A 72 7.98 2.03 1.38
C VAL A 72 9.44 2.35 1.09
N ALA A 73 9.73 3.11 0.04
CA ALA A 73 11.07 3.62 -0.24
C ALA A 73 11.55 4.56 0.89
N ALA A 74 10.67 5.41 1.42
CA ALA A 74 10.98 6.26 2.58
C ALA A 74 11.23 5.45 3.86
N ILE A 75 10.41 4.43 4.12
CA ILE A 75 10.61 3.50 5.25
C ILE A 75 12.00 2.86 5.18
N ARG A 76 12.41 2.36 4.01
CA ARG A 76 13.73 1.77 3.81
C ARG A 76 14.86 2.78 3.94
N ALA A 77 14.67 4.01 3.44
CA ALA A 77 15.64 5.08 3.59
C ALA A 77 15.84 5.47 5.07
N MET A 78 14.77 5.53 5.87
CA MET A 78 14.88 5.78 7.32
C MET A 78 15.51 4.61 8.07
N ALA A 79 15.27 3.36 7.67
CA ALA A 79 15.99 2.21 8.22
C ALA A 79 17.50 2.31 7.96
N ALA A 80 17.90 2.81 6.78
CA ALA A 80 19.29 3.09 6.47
C ALA A 80 19.89 4.22 7.34
N VAL A 81 19.10 5.24 7.73
CA VAL A 81 19.53 6.26 8.71
C VAL A 81 19.91 5.61 10.04
N ILE A 82 19.08 4.70 10.56
CA ILE A 82 19.36 4.00 11.83
C ILE A 82 20.65 3.18 11.72
N ARG A 83 20.87 2.54 10.57
CA ARG A 83 22.08 1.75 10.29
C ARG A 83 23.35 2.62 10.24
N ALA A 84 23.26 3.79 9.59
CA ALA A 84 24.39 4.69 9.36
C ALA A 84 24.66 5.66 10.52
N SER A 85 23.70 5.83 11.44
CA SER A 85 23.83 6.74 12.58
C SER A 85 25.03 6.38 13.46
N GLU A 86 25.80 7.38 13.89
CA GLU A 86 26.88 7.24 14.88
C GLU A 86 26.45 7.71 16.28
N ALA A 87 25.14 7.97 16.47
CA ALA A 87 24.58 8.46 17.72
C ALA A 87 24.94 7.53 18.89
N THR A 88 25.14 8.12 20.06
CA THR A 88 25.49 7.39 21.31
C THR A 88 24.35 7.34 22.31
N THR A 89 23.30 8.14 22.07
CA THR A 89 22.13 8.24 22.95
C THR A 89 20.84 8.07 22.16
N MET A 90 19.79 7.57 22.84
CA MET A 90 18.47 7.41 22.21
C MET A 90 17.90 8.76 21.74
N MET A 91 18.08 9.82 22.54
CA MET A 91 17.59 11.16 22.22
C MET A 91 18.23 11.71 20.93
N GLU A 92 19.54 11.49 20.75
CA GLU A 92 20.24 11.91 19.54
C GLU A 92 19.72 11.15 18.30
N LEU A 93 19.55 9.83 18.41
CA LEU A 93 18.99 9.01 17.33
C LEU A 93 17.55 9.43 16.96
N GLU A 94 16.70 9.76 17.94
CA GLU A 94 15.35 10.26 17.69
C GLU A 94 15.36 11.61 16.97
N ILE A 95 16.28 12.52 17.34
CA ILE A 95 16.44 13.82 16.67
C ILE A 95 16.90 13.61 15.23
N GLU A 96 17.85 12.70 14.98
CA GLU A 96 18.32 12.36 13.64
C GLU A 96 17.19 11.78 12.77
N LEU A 97 16.41 10.84 13.31
CA LEU A 97 15.26 10.26 12.61
C LEU A 97 14.19 11.30 12.30
N LYS A 98 13.89 12.19 13.25
CA LYS A 98 12.93 13.28 13.05
C LYS A 98 13.41 14.24 11.96
N LYS A 99 14.69 14.62 11.98
CA LYS A 99 15.30 15.46 10.95
C LYS A 99 15.26 14.80 9.57
N ALA A 100 15.54 13.49 9.50
CA ALA A 100 15.44 12.71 8.27
C ALA A 100 14.00 12.68 7.74
N SER A 101 13.02 12.45 8.63
CA SER A 101 11.60 12.48 8.29
C SER A 101 11.14 13.85 7.79
N ASP A 102 11.49 14.94 8.47
CA ASP A 102 11.14 16.30 8.05
C ASP A 102 11.78 16.64 6.69
N THR A 103 13.00 16.16 6.44
CA THR A 103 13.67 16.31 5.14
C THR A 103 12.88 15.60 4.03
N LEU A 104 12.45 14.35 4.26
CA LEU A 104 11.64 13.59 3.30
C LEU A 104 10.26 14.23 3.06
N LYS A 105 9.58 14.70 4.12
CA LYS A 105 8.31 15.42 4.01
C LYS A 105 8.45 16.73 3.24
N SER A 106 9.58 17.42 3.40
CA SER A 106 9.84 18.67 2.67
C SER A 106 10.15 18.44 1.19
N TRP A 107 10.67 17.26 0.84
CA TRP A 107 10.99 16.88 -0.54
C TRP A 107 9.74 16.78 -1.41
N ASP A 108 8.68 16.14 -0.90
CA ASP A 108 7.37 16.10 -1.55
C ASP A 108 6.25 16.43 -0.58
N LYS A 109 5.87 17.71 -0.57
CA LYS A 109 4.75 18.22 0.23
C LYS A 109 3.39 17.74 -0.27
N THR A 110 3.31 17.21 -1.48
CA THR A 110 2.05 16.74 -2.06
C THR A 110 1.75 15.32 -1.62
N SER A 111 2.73 14.46 -1.34
CA SER A 111 2.48 13.05 -1.00
C SER A 111 2.08 12.84 0.46
N ILE A 112 0.79 12.56 0.66
CA ILE A 112 0.22 12.22 1.97
C ILE A 112 0.73 10.85 2.42
N SER A 113 0.81 9.88 1.50
CA SER A 113 1.34 8.54 1.78
C SER A 113 2.77 8.56 2.31
N LEU A 114 3.63 9.45 1.80
CA LEU A 114 5.00 9.63 2.26
C LEU A 114 5.02 10.15 3.70
N THR A 115 4.21 11.17 3.99
CA THR A 115 4.11 11.78 5.31
C THR A 115 3.60 10.75 6.34
N ALA A 116 2.51 10.05 6.02
CA ALA A 116 1.92 9.01 6.86
C ALA A 116 2.90 7.86 7.12
N GLY A 117 3.57 7.35 6.09
CA GLY A 117 4.56 6.28 6.22
C GLY A 117 5.75 6.68 7.10
N CYS A 118 6.18 7.94 7.03
CA CYS A 118 7.22 8.47 7.91
C CYS A 118 6.79 8.55 9.38
N ASP A 119 5.59 9.07 9.64
CA ASP A 119 5.07 9.21 10.99
C ASP A 119 4.82 7.84 11.65
N LEU A 120 4.22 6.91 10.90
CA LEU A 120 4.00 5.54 11.35
C LEU A 120 5.32 4.80 11.61
N PHE A 121 6.34 5.00 10.76
CA PHE A 121 7.65 4.39 10.98
C PHE A 121 8.28 4.84 12.30
N ILE A 122 8.33 6.15 12.56
CA ILE A 122 8.89 6.69 13.80
C ILE A 122 8.16 6.09 15.00
N ARG A 123 6.82 6.04 14.96
CA ARG A 123 6.01 5.47 16.04
C ARG A 123 6.27 3.98 16.22
N TYR A 124 6.26 3.21 15.13
CA TYR A 124 6.48 1.76 15.18
C TYR A 124 7.85 1.38 15.74
N VAL A 125 8.88 2.15 15.41
CA VAL A 125 10.25 1.95 15.87
C VAL A 125 10.40 2.36 17.34
N THR A 126 9.90 3.54 17.72
CA THR A 126 10.00 4.07 19.10
C THR A 126 9.07 3.38 20.12
N ARG A 127 8.00 2.71 19.67
CA ARG A 127 7.06 1.97 20.53
C ARG A 127 7.65 0.65 21.02
N THR A 128 8.63 0.75 21.91
CA THR A 128 9.26 -0.38 22.59
C THR A 128 9.56 -0.02 24.05
N SER A 129 8.77 -0.57 24.97
CA SER A 129 8.99 -0.48 26.43
C SER A 129 10.28 -1.17 26.91
N ALA A 130 10.92 -1.96 26.04
CA ALA A 130 12.22 -2.57 26.31
C ALA A 130 13.42 -1.61 26.15
N LEU A 131 13.22 -0.40 25.60
CA LEU A 131 14.29 0.61 25.47
C LEU A 131 14.70 1.21 26.82
N GLU A 132 13.88 1.06 27.86
CA GLU A 132 14.14 1.66 29.18
C GLU A 132 15.19 0.90 30.01
N TYR A 133 15.54 -0.34 29.64
CA TYR A 133 16.39 -1.23 30.46
C TYR A 133 17.58 -1.86 29.71
N GLU A 134 17.80 -1.54 28.43
CA GLU A 134 18.85 -2.14 27.58
C GLU A 134 20.02 -1.16 27.32
N ASP A 135 21.22 -1.72 27.07
CA ASP A 135 22.36 -0.95 26.55
C ASP A 135 22.03 -0.36 25.18
N PHE A 136 22.54 0.84 24.90
CA PHE A 136 22.20 1.60 23.70
C PHE A 136 22.47 0.83 22.40
N ASN A 137 23.56 0.05 22.34
CA ASN A 137 23.89 -0.75 21.16
C ASN A 137 22.86 -1.88 20.92
N SER A 138 22.39 -2.50 22.00
CA SER A 138 21.35 -3.54 21.93
C SER A 138 20.02 -2.94 21.51
N ALA A 139 19.66 -1.80 22.10
CA ALA A 139 18.50 -1.01 21.72
C ALA A 139 18.52 -0.64 20.23
N LYS A 140 19.65 -0.09 19.73
CA LYS A 140 19.83 0.26 18.32
C LYS A 140 19.67 -0.94 17.39
N SER A 141 20.23 -2.10 17.74
CA SER A 141 20.08 -3.32 16.96
C SER A 141 18.61 -3.76 16.87
N ARG A 142 17.86 -3.70 17.97
CA ARG A 142 16.42 -4.00 17.99
C ARG A 142 15.60 -2.99 17.20
N LEU A 143 15.93 -1.70 17.24
CA LEU A 143 15.28 -0.68 16.41
C LEU A 143 15.47 -0.97 14.92
N LEU A 144 16.69 -1.37 14.53
CA LEU A 144 17.00 -1.74 13.16
C LEU A 144 16.22 -2.99 12.72
N GLU A 145 16.16 -4.03 13.55
CA GLU A 145 15.36 -5.23 13.27
C GLU A 145 13.88 -4.88 13.04
N ARG A 146 13.30 -4.03 13.90
CA ARG A 146 11.92 -3.56 13.74
C ARG A 146 11.74 -2.73 12.47
N ALA A 147 12.67 -1.83 12.16
CA ALA A 147 12.63 -1.01 10.97
C ALA A 147 12.60 -1.87 9.70
N GLU A 148 13.47 -2.88 9.61
CA GLU A 148 13.49 -3.82 8.50
C GLU A 148 12.21 -4.65 8.42
N LYS A 149 11.72 -5.16 9.57
CA LYS A 149 10.45 -5.88 9.64
C LYS A 149 9.27 -5.02 9.15
N PHE A 150 9.23 -3.73 9.49
CA PHE A 150 8.20 -2.81 9.01
C PHE A 150 8.30 -2.61 7.49
N GLY A 151 9.51 -2.49 6.95
CA GLY A 151 9.76 -2.44 5.51
C GLY A 151 9.28 -3.70 4.79
N GLU A 152 9.54 -4.88 5.34
CA GLU A 152 9.07 -6.15 4.78
C GLU A 152 7.55 -6.31 4.78
N ILE A 153 6.90 -5.99 5.91
CA ILE A 153 5.44 -6.01 6.02
C ILE A 153 4.83 -5.07 4.99
N SER A 154 5.37 -3.84 4.88
CA SER A 154 4.89 -2.84 3.93
C SER A 154 5.06 -3.27 2.47
N CYS A 155 6.13 -4.00 2.12
CA CYS A 155 6.29 -4.59 0.79
C CYS A 155 5.24 -5.69 0.50
N LYS A 156 4.88 -6.49 1.51
CA LYS A 156 3.92 -7.61 1.38
C LYS A 156 2.46 -7.14 1.43
N ALA A 157 2.19 -5.96 1.99
CA ALA A 157 0.85 -5.42 2.20
C ALA A 157 -0.06 -5.50 0.95
N ARG A 158 0.45 -5.11 -0.22
CA ARG A 158 -0.32 -5.15 -1.48
C ARG A 158 -0.83 -6.56 -1.84
N LYS A 159 0.03 -7.58 -1.65
CA LYS A 159 -0.34 -8.98 -1.92
C LYS A 159 -1.36 -9.50 -0.92
N ILE A 160 -1.22 -9.12 0.36
CA ILE A 160 -2.18 -9.48 1.41
C ILE A 160 -3.55 -8.89 1.07
N ILE A 161 -3.61 -7.61 0.70
CA ILE A 161 -4.85 -6.93 0.30
C ILE A 161 -5.47 -7.61 -0.92
N ALA A 162 -4.68 -7.96 -1.94
CA ALA A 162 -5.17 -8.66 -3.12
C ALA A 162 -5.81 -10.02 -2.76
N MET A 163 -5.15 -10.80 -1.90
CA MET A 163 -5.65 -12.10 -1.46
C MET A 163 -6.92 -12.02 -0.60
N LEU A 164 -7.11 -10.96 0.17
CA LEU A 164 -8.32 -10.72 0.97
C LEU A 164 -9.48 -10.17 0.13
N SER A 165 -9.19 -9.23 -0.78
CA SER A 165 -10.21 -8.51 -1.54
C SER A 165 -10.82 -9.36 -2.65
N GLN A 166 -10.06 -10.30 -3.20
CA GLN A 166 -10.55 -11.14 -4.30
C GLN A 166 -11.84 -11.88 -3.95
N ASP A 167 -12.07 -12.25 -2.69
CA ASP A 167 -13.24 -13.04 -2.27
C ASP A 167 -14.56 -12.27 -2.43
N PHE A 168 -14.48 -10.93 -2.49
CA PHE A 168 -15.63 -10.06 -2.75
C PHE A 168 -15.99 -9.97 -4.24
N ILE A 169 -15.09 -10.37 -5.13
CA ILE A 169 -15.34 -10.44 -6.57
C ILE A 169 -16.02 -11.78 -6.86
N PHE A 170 -17.22 -11.74 -7.43
CA PHE A 170 -18.00 -12.91 -7.82
C PHE A 170 -18.14 -13.02 -9.34
N ASP A 171 -18.40 -14.22 -9.84
CA ASP A 171 -18.48 -14.46 -11.27
C ASP A 171 -19.66 -13.72 -11.92
N GLY A 172 -19.39 -13.11 -13.07
CA GLY A 172 -20.33 -12.28 -13.83
C GLY A 172 -20.42 -10.83 -13.37
N CYS A 173 -19.67 -10.40 -12.35
CA CYS A 173 -19.79 -9.04 -11.82
C CYS A 173 -19.15 -7.98 -12.73
N THR A 174 -19.67 -6.76 -12.61
CA THR A 174 -19.14 -5.54 -13.24
C THR A 174 -18.54 -4.62 -12.19
N ILE A 175 -17.25 -4.34 -12.32
CA ILE A 175 -16.51 -3.51 -11.36
C ILE A 175 -16.21 -2.15 -11.98
N LEU A 176 -16.55 -1.05 -11.30
CA LEU A 176 -16.10 0.29 -11.67
C LEU A 176 -14.81 0.64 -10.94
N VAL A 177 -13.81 1.13 -11.68
CA VAL A 177 -12.52 1.58 -11.13
C VAL A 177 -12.21 3.00 -11.59
N HIS A 178 -11.66 3.79 -10.67
CA HIS A 178 -11.26 5.16 -10.92
C HIS A 178 -9.74 5.35 -10.87
N GLY A 179 -9.15 5.70 -12.01
CA GLY A 179 -7.70 5.91 -12.15
C GLY A 179 -6.87 4.64 -11.99
N LEU A 180 -5.54 4.81 -11.97
CA LEU A 180 -4.59 3.72 -11.74
C LEU A 180 -4.22 3.63 -10.26
N SER A 181 -4.74 2.61 -9.58
CA SER A 181 -4.21 2.20 -8.27
C SER A 181 -3.46 0.88 -8.41
N ARG A 182 -2.21 0.86 -7.95
CA ARG A 182 -1.37 -0.35 -7.94
C ARG A 182 -1.98 -1.48 -7.12
N VAL A 183 -2.66 -1.16 -6.02
CA VAL A 183 -3.31 -2.17 -5.17
C VAL A 183 -4.54 -2.73 -5.86
N VAL A 184 -5.37 -1.88 -6.47
CA VAL A 184 -6.56 -2.33 -7.21
C VAL A 184 -6.16 -3.17 -8.42
N LEU A 185 -5.12 -2.78 -9.16
CA LEU A 185 -4.58 -3.58 -10.26
C LEU A 185 -4.15 -4.97 -9.78
N GLU A 186 -3.45 -5.07 -8.64
CA GLU A 186 -3.05 -6.36 -8.08
C GLU A 186 -4.26 -7.20 -7.64
N VAL A 187 -5.28 -6.58 -7.02
CA VAL A 187 -6.54 -7.26 -6.65
C VAL A 187 -7.21 -7.88 -7.88
N LEU A 188 -7.38 -7.09 -8.96
CA LEU A 188 -8.01 -7.56 -10.19
C LEU A 188 -7.18 -8.63 -10.89
N LYS A 189 -5.85 -8.47 -10.88
CA LYS A 189 -4.92 -9.46 -11.42
C LYS A 189 -5.00 -10.79 -10.67
N THR A 190 -5.00 -10.77 -9.33
CA THR A 190 -5.15 -11.97 -8.51
C THR A 190 -6.51 -12.64 -8.74
N ALA A 191 -7.59 -11.86 -8.86
CA ALA A 191 -8.91 -12.40 -9.17
C ALA A 191 -8.95 -13.10 -10.54
N ALA A 192 -8.34 -12.51 -11.57
CA ALA A 192 -8.24 -13.12 -12.90
C ALA A 192 -7.36 -14.38 -12.89
N GLN A 193 -6.24 -14.38 -12.16
CA GLN A 193 -5.38 -15.57 -11.98
C GLN A 193 -6.11 -16.73 -11.30
N ASN A 194 -7.10 -16.43 -10.45
CA ASN A 194 -7.97 -17.42 -9.83
C ASN A 194 -9.21 -17.77 -10.67
N ASN A 195 -9.17 -17.46 -11.97
CA ASN A 195 -10.18 -17.79 -12.98
C ASN A 195 -11.57 -17.19 -12.70
N LYS A 196 -11.65 -16.06 -11.99
CA LYS A 196 -12.91 -15.33 -11.81
C LYS A 196 -13.28 -14.60 -13.09
N LEU A 197 -14.55 -14.71 -13.49
CA LEU A 197 -15.06 -14.07 -14.69
C LEU A 197 -15.72 -12.75 -14.32
N PHE A 198 -15.10 -11.62 -14.68
CA PHE A 198 -15.65 -10.29 -14.41
C PHE A 198 -15.29 -9.33 -15.53
N ARG A 199 -15.98 -8.19 -15.58
CA ARG A 199 -15.65 -7.08 -16.48
C ARG A 199 -15.39 -5.80 -15.69
N VAL A 200 -14.56 -4.93 -16.23
CA VAL A 200 -14.15 -3.68 -15.57
C VAL A 200 -14.57 -2.48 -16.40
N LEU A 201 -15.24 -1.53 -15.76
CA LEU A 201 -15.43 -0.18 -16.28
C LEU A 201 -14.35 0.71 -15.67
N CYS A 202 -13.58 1.40 -16.50
CA CYS A 202 -12.52 2.28 -16.04
C CYS A 202 -12.81 3.71 -16.51
N THR A 203 -12.79 4.68 -15.60
CA THR A 203 -12.88 6.10 -15.98
C THR A 203 -11.56 6.58 -16.55
N GLU A 204 -11.53 7.52 -17.50
CA GLU A 204 -10.29 8.07 -18.05
C GLU A 204 -9.33 8.66 -16.99
N GLY A 205 -9.87 9.28 -15.92
CA GLY A 205 -9.10 9.74 -14.76
C GLY A 205 -8.33 11.03 -15.03
N ARG A 206 -9.04 12.09 -15.43
CA ARG A 206 -8.47 13.42 -15.63
C ARG A 206 -8.06 14.04 -14.28
N PRO A 207 -6.96 14.81 -14.20
CA PRO A 207 -6.14 15.33 -15.29
C PRO A 207 -5.04 14.39 -15.79
N ASP A 208 -4.66 13.37 -15.02
CA ASP A 208 -3.47 12.56 -15.30
C ASP A 208 -3.68 11.49 -16.40
N GLY A 209 -4.93 11.16 -16.73
CA GLY A 209 -5.26 10.11 -17.70
C GLY A 209 -4.89 8.71 -17.21
N THR A 210 -4.78 8.53 -15.89
CA THR A 210 -4.24 7.28 -15.31
C THR A 210 -5.15 6.08 -15.55
N GLY A 211 -6.45 6.29 -15.74
CA GLY A 211 -7.36 5.19 -16.05
C GLY A 211 -7.12 4.56 -17.41
N VAL A 212 -6.63 5.34 -18.39
CA VAL A 212 -6.18 4.79 -19.67
C VAL A 212 -5.02 3.81 -19.47
N LEU A 213 -4.07 4.16 -18.60
CA LEU A 213 -2.96 3.27 -18.26
C LEU A 213 -3.45 1.98 -17.59
N LEU A 214 -4.38 2.08 -16.64
CA LEU A 214 -4.99 0.90 -16.02
C LEU A 214 -5.68 0.01 -17.05
N SER A 215 -6.44 0.60 -17.97
CA SER A 215 -7.15 -0.14 -19.02
C SER A 215 -6.19 -0.91 -19.93
N ASN A 216 -5.03 -0.33 -20.24
CA ASN A 216 -3.98 -0.99 -21.01
C ASN A 216 -3.36 -2.17 -20.26
N GLU A 217 -3.10 -2.02 -18.95
CA GLU A 217 -2.56 -3.11 -18.13
C GLU A 217 -3.55 -4.26 -17.96
N LEU A 218 -4.83 -3.96 -17.75
CA LEU A 218 -5.88 -4.97 -17.65
C LEU A 218 -6.14 -5.68 -18.99
N SER A 219 -6.05 -4.96 -20.11
CA SER A 219 -6.16 -5.54 -21.46
C SER A 219 -5.07 -6.57 -21.75
N LYS A 220 -3.83 -6.34 -21.27
CA LYS A 220 -2.73 -7.32 -21.37
C LYS A 220 -2.98 -8.60 -20.57
N LEU A 221 -3.88 -8.56 -19.60
CA LEU A 221 -4.25 -9.70 -18.74
C LEU A 221 -5.52 -10.41 -19.24
N ASP A 222 -5.98 -10.09 -20.46
CA ASP A 222 -7.21 -10.62 -21.07
C ASP A 222 -8.49 -10.35 -20.24
N ILE A 223 -8.48 -9.29 -19.42
CA ILE A 223 -9.65 -8.86 -18.66
C ILE A 223 -10.50 -7.92 -19.55
N PRO A 224 -11.82 -8.17 -19.70
CA PRO A 224 -12.70 -7.28 -20.46
C PRO A 224 -12.79 -5.89 -19.79
N VAL A 225 -12.31 -4.85 -20.48
CA VAL A 225 -12.33 -3.47 -19.99
C VAL A 225 -13.09 -2.55 -20.94
N LYS A 226 -13.91 -1.66 -20.38
CA LYS A 226 -14.55 -0.56 -21.10
C LYS A 226 -14.15 0.76 -20.47
N LEU A 227 -13.57 1.65 -21.28
CA LEU A 227 -13.17 2.99 -20.85
C LEU A 227 -14.38 3.93 -20.88
N LEU A 228 -14.55 4.72 -19.82
CA LEU A 228 -15.62 5.69 -19.63
C LEU A 228 -15.05 7.10 -19.51
N LEU A 229 -15.81 8.08 -19.98
CA LEU A 229 -15.58 9.48 -19.63
C LEU A 229 -15.88 9.66 -18.13
N ASP A 230 -15.15 10.55 -17.47
CA ASP A 230 -15.37 10.84 -16.04
C ASP A 230 -16.80 11.35 -15.79
N SER A 231 -17.42 12.04 -16.76
CA SER A 231 -18.81 12.51 -16.72
C SER A 231 -19.86 11.43 -17.03
N ALA A 232 -19.46 10.28 -17.57
CA ALA A 232 -20.36 9.19 -17.95
C ALA A 232 -20.51 8.11 -16.86
N VAL A 233 -19.98 8.35 -15.67
CA VAL A 233 -20.08 7.43 -14.53
C VAL A 233 -21.53 7.15 -14.16
N ALA A 234 -22.34 8.20 -13.93
CA ALA A 234 -23.73 8.03 -13.56
C ALA A 234 -24.55 7.34 -14.66
N TYR A 235 -24.22 7.60 -15.94
CA TYR A 235 -24.86 6.95 -17.08
C TYR A 235 -24.61 5.43 -17.11
N SER A 236 -23.44 4.99 -16.65
CA SER A 236 -23.04 3.57 -16.68
C SER A 236 -23.16 2.90 -15.30
N MET A 237 -23.70 3.56 -14.27
CA MET A 237 -23.73 3.02 -12.91
C MET A 237 -24.77 1.92 -12.73
N ASP A 238 -25.84 1.90 -13.54
CA ASP A 238 -26.83 0.82 -13.53
C ASP A 238 -26.21 -0.54 -13.86
N GLU A 239 -25.21 -0.56 -14.74
CA GLU A 239 -24.53 -1.77 -15.17
C GLU A 239 -23.41 -2.23 -14.21
N VAL A 240 -23.10 -1.44 -13.18
CA VAL A 240 -22.03 -1.69 -12.18
C VAL A 240 -22.60 -2.41 -10.97
N ASP A 241 -21.90 -3.42 -10.47
CA ASP A 241 -22.27 -4.14 -9.25
C ASP A 241 -21.53 -3.62 -8.02
N MET A 242 -20.28 -3.20 -8.19
CA MET A 242 -19.45 -2.66 -7.11
C MET A 242 -18.39 -1.70 -7.64
N VAL A 243 -17.95 -0.77 -6.79
CA VAL A 243 -16.89 0.17 -7.10
C VAL A 243 -15.62 -0.18 -6.32
N PHE A 244 -14.48 -0.21 -6.98
CA PHE A 244 -13.17 -0.34 -6.36
C PHE A 244 -12.34 0.92 -6.60
N VAL A 245 -11.88 1.54 -5.51
CA VAL A 245 -10.99 2.71 -5.56
C VAL A 245 -9.73 2.46 -4.75
N GLY A 246 -8.64 3.10 -5.15
CA GLY A 246 -7.44 3.21 -4.31
C GLY A 246 -7.56 4.35 -3.31
N ALA A 247 -6.54 4.48 -2.47
CA ALA A 247 -6.34 5.69 -1.67
C ALA A 247 -4.86 6.10 -1.66
N ASP A 248 -4.63 7.41 -1.72
CA ASP A 248 -3.34 8.04 -1.45
C ASP A 248 -3.13 8.28 0.06
N GLY A 249 -4.22 8.40 0.82
CA GLY A 249 -4.22 8.48 2.27
C GLY A 249 -5.58 8.09 2.86
N VAL A 250 -5.57 7.51 4.05
CA VAL A 250 -6.79 7.25 4.84
C VAL A 250 -6.74 8.13 6.07
N VAL A 251 -7.79 8.90 6.33
CA VAL A 251 -7.82 9.88 7.43
C VAL A 251 -8.45 9.28 8.70
N GLU A 252 -8.32 9.98 9.83
CA GLU A 252 -8.78 9.52 11.15
C GLU A 252 -10.29 9.24 11.22
N SER A 253 -11.09 9.94 10.41
CA SER A 253 -12.54 9.72 10.31
C SER A 253 -12.91 8.42 9.56
N GLY A 254 -11.94 7.72 8.96
CA GLY A 254 -12.17 6.61 8.04
C GLY A 254 -12.48 7.03 6.60
N GLY A 255 -12.49 8.34 6.31
CA GLY A 255 -12.55 8.84 4.95
C GLY A 255 -11.24 8.62 4.19
N ILE A 256 -11.28 8.81 2.88
CA ILE A 256 -10.11 8.59 2.02
C ILE A 256 -9.75 9.85 1.24
N ILE A 257 -8.47 9.97 0.94
CA ILE A 257 -7.93 10.98 0.04
C ILE A 257 -7.40 10.25 -1.19
N ASN A 258 -7.89 10.62 -2.37
CA ASN A 258 -7.49 10.00 -3.63
C ASN A 258 -7.56 11.00 -4.79
N MET A 259 -7.34 10.54 -6.02
CA MET A 259 -7.47 11.32 -7.24
C MET A 259 -8.84 12.01 -7.35
N MET A 260 -8.87 13.22 -7.94
CA MET A 260 -10.11 13.95 -8.23
C MET A 260 -11.13 13.09 -8.97
N GLY A 261 -12.36 13.07 -8.45
CA GLY A 261 -13.47 12.33 -9.01
C GLY A 261 -13.86 11.14 -8.14
N THR A 262 -13.00 10.69 -7.22
CA THR A 262 -13.32 9.63 -6.27
C THR A 262 -14.56 9.98 -5.45
N TYR A 263 -14.64 11.22 -4.97
CA TYR A 263 -15.80 11.67 -4.18
C TYR A 263 -17.08 11.69 -5.01
N GLN A 264 -16.99 12.11 -6.28
CA GLN A 264 -18.14 12.15 -7.20
C GLN A 264 -18.67 10.73 -7.48
N ILE A 265 -17.77 9.79 -7.73
CA ILE A 265 -18.12 8.38 -7.97
C ILE A 265 -18.76 7.78 -6.73
N ALA A 266 -18.18 8.02 -5.55
CA ALA A 266 -18.72 7.52 -4.29
C ALA A 266 -20.13 8.06 -3.99
N LEU A 267 -20.38 9.34 -4.30
CA LEU A 267 -21.70 9.95 -4.16
C LEU A 267 -22.75 9.31 -5.08
N VAL A 268 -22.40 9.06 -6.34
CA VAL A 268 -23.29 8.42 -7.33
C VAL A 268 -23.52 6.94 -6.98
N ALA A 269 -22.48 6.23 -6.58
CA ALA A 269 -22.60 4.84 -6.14
C ALA A 269 -23.52 4.72 -4.92
N HIS A 270 -23.37 5.61 -3.94
CA HIS A 270 -24.23 5.65 -2.76
C HIS A 270 -25.70 5.94 -3.10
N SER A 271 -25.97 6.89 -4.00
CA SER A 271 -27.36 7.20 -4.39
C SER A 271 -28.03 6.05 -5.16
N MET A 272 -27.25 5.20 -5.83
CA MET A 272 -27.71 4.02 -6.57
C MET A 272 -27.54 2.71 -5.78
N ASN A 273 -27.24 2.78 -4.47
CA ASN A 273 -27.05 1.66 -3.56
C ASN A 273 -26.01 0.63 -4.04
N LYS A 274 -24.93 1.11 -4.67
CA LYS A 274 -23.78 0.29 -5.07
C LYS A 274 -22.69 0.38 -4.00
N PRO A 275 -22.12 -0.74 -3.53
CA PRO A 275 -21.06 -0.72 -2.53
C PRO A 275 -19.77 -0.13 -3.11
N VAL A 276 -19.11 0.68 -2.28
CA VAL A 276 -17.83 1.31 -2.60
C VAL A 276 -16.75 0.71 -1.72
N TYR A 277 -15.83 -0.01 -2.34
CA TYR A 277 -14.70 -0.65 -1.69
C TYR A 277 -13.42 0.12 -1.95
N VAL A 278 -12.62 0.30 -0.90
CA VAL A 278 -11.34 0.97 -0.97
C VAL A 278 -10.23 -0.03 -0.71
N ALA A 279 -9.23 -0.11 -1.58
CA ALA A 279 -8.01 -0.87 -1.32
C ALA A 279 -6.88 0.08 -0.93
N ALA A 280 -6.41 -0.01 0.32
CA ALA A 280 -5.39 0.88 0.86
C ALA A 280 -4.47 0.16 1.83
N GLU A 281 -3.17 0.42 1.72
CA GLU A 281 -2.18 -0.10 2.67
C GLU A 281 -2.22 0.64 4.01
N SER A 282 -1.99 -0.07 5.11
CA SER A 282 -1.99 0.45 6.49
C SER A 282 -1.00 1.59 6.69
N TYR A 283 0.14 1.56 5.99
CA TYR A 283 1.15 2.64 6.05
C TYR A 283 0.67 3.97 5.42
N LYS A 284 -0.52 4.02 4.81
CA LYS A 284 -1.15 5.25 4.30
C LYS A 284 -2.13 5.88 5.29
N PHE A 285 -2.27 5.31 6.48
CA PHE A 285 -3.14 5.85 7.52
C PHE A 285 -2.52 7.12 8.11
N ALA A 286 -3.13 8.27 7.81
CA ALA A 286 -2.64 9.59 8.15
C ALA A 286 -3.41 10.16 9.34
N ARG A 287 -2.67 10.77 10.26
CA ARG A 287 -3.19 11.56 11.39
C ARG A 287 -3.72 12.92 10.90
N LEU A 288 -4.77 12.88 10.10
CA LEU A 288 -5.44 14.04 9.50
C LEU A 288 -6.94 13.91 9.73
N TYR A 289 -7.61 15.05 9.92
CA TYR A 289 -9.06 15.11 10.10
C TYR A 289 -9.65 16.28 9.29
N PRO A 290 -9.72 16.17 7.94
CA PRO A 290 -10.37 17.19 7.13
C PRO A 290 -11.88 17.18 7.41
N LEU A 291 -12.45 18.37 7.64
CA LEU A 291 -13.90 18.54 7.77
C LEU A 291 -14.52 18.69 6.39
N ASP A 292 -13.86 19.49 5.53
CA ASP A 292 -14.28 19.78 4.17
C ASP A 292 -13.15 19.57 3.15
N GLN A 293 -13.50 19.58 1.86
CA GLN A 293 -12.55 19.51 0.74
C GLN A 293 -11.45 20.59 0.81
N LYS A 294 -11.76 21.75 1.40
CA LYS A 294 -10.88 22.92 1.47
C LYS A 294 -9.85 22.84 2.59
N ASP A 295 -10.02 21.93 3.54
CA ASP A 295 -9.06 21.75 4.65
C ASP A 295 -7.81 21.00 4.19
N MET A 296 -7.83 20.44 2.99
CA MET A 296 -6.69 19.78 2.38
C MET A 296 -5.76 20.78 1.69
N ALA A 297 -4.46 20.56 1.83
CA ALA A 297 -3.47 21.25 1.03
C ALA A 297 -3.68 20.93 -0.46
N PRO A 298 -3.80 21.94 -1.35
CA PRO A 298 -4.02 21.71 -2.77
C PRO A 298 -2.87 20.94 -3.41
N ALA A 299 -3.16 19.76 -3.96
CA ALA A 299 -2.21 19.02 -4.79
C ALA A 299 -2.28 19.56 -6.22
N LEU A 300 -1.53 20.63 -6.51
CA LEU A 300 -1.61 21.32 -7.79
C LEU A 300 -0.98 20.47 -8.92
N ARG A 301 -1.76 20.20 -9.97
CA ARG A 301 -1.26 19.62 -11.22
C ARG A 301 -1.61 20.48 -12.45
N PRO A 302 -0.80 20.43 -13.52
CA PRO A 302 -1.18 21.02 -14.79
C PRO A 302 -2.45 20.35 -15.34
N ILE A 303 -3.43 21.15 -15.77
CA ILE A 303 -4.67 20.65 -16.38
C ILE A 303 -4.76 21.18 -17.82
N GLU A 304 -4.90 20.27 -18.77
CA GLU A 304 -4.98 20.59 -20.20
C GLU A 304 -6.37 20.37 -20.76
N PHE A 305 -7.22 21.39 -20.84
CA PHE A 305 -8.59 21.26 -21.34
C PHE A 305 -8.72 21.11 -22.87
N GLY A 306 -7.62 20.96 -23.61
CA GLY A 306 -7.58 20.86 -25.08
C GLY A 306 -7.90 22.17 -25.83
N VAL A 307 -8.64 23.09 -25.20
CA VAL A 307 -8.95 24.43 -25.71
C VAL A 307 -8.18 25.48 -24.91
N LYS A 308 -7.68 26.53 -25.59
CA LYS A 308 -6.97 27.62 -24.93
C LYS A 308 -7.90 28.36 -23.97
N ILE A 309 -7.51 28.39 -22.70
CA ILE A 309 -8.22 29.12 -21.66
C ILE A 309 -7.75 30.58 -21.65
N PRO A 310 -8.68 31.57 -21.69
CA PRO A 310 -8.31 32.98 -21.54
C PRO A 310 -7.62 33.25 -20.20
N ALA A 311 -6.62 34.13 -20.18
CA ALA A 311 -5.82 34.42 -18.98
C ALA A 311 -6.62 34.96 -17.77
N LYS A 312 -7.85 35.44 -18.00
CA LYS A 312 -8.75 35.94 -16.94
C LYS A 312 -9.58 34.85 -16.27
N VAL A 313 -9.56 33.62 -16.78
CA VAL A 313 -10.34 32.51 -16.22
C VAL A 313 -9.48 31.79 -15.19
N GLU A 314 -9.97 31.75 -13.95
CA GLU A 314 -9.36 30.98 -12.88
C GLU A 314 -9.62 29.48 -13.10
N VAL A 315 -8.59 28.67 -12.88
CA VAL A 315 -8.64 27.22 -13.08
C VAL A 315 -8.32 26.57 -11.75
N GLU A 316 -9.27 25.78 -11.25
CA GLU A 316 -9.01 24.87 -10.13
C GLU A 316 -8.04 23.77 -10.60
N ARG A 317 -6.93 23.60 -9.88
CA ARG A 317 -5.82 22.72 -10.26
C ARG A 317 -5.57 21.59 -9.26
N SER A 318 -6.43 21.48 -8.24
CA SER A 318 -6.39 20.39 -7.28
C SER A 318 -6.57 19.05 -7.99
N ALA A 319 -5.64 18.15 -7.77
CA ALA A 319 -5.62 16.80 -8.34
C ALA A 319 -6.11 15.71 -7.37
N ARG A 320 -6.58 16.11 -6.18
CA ARG A 320 -7.10 15.19 -5.16
C ARG A 320 -8.35 15.72 -4.49
N ASP A 321 -9.23 14.79 -4.14
CA ASP A 321 -10.42 15.05 -3.33
C ASP A 321 -10.42 14.20 -2.06
N TYR A 322 -11.25 14.63 -1.11
CA TYR A 322 -11.58 13.90 0.10
C TYR A 322 -12.93 13.19 -0.09
N THR A 323 -13.00 11.91 0.24
CA THR A 323 -14.26 11.17 0.26
C THR A 323 -14.64 10.85 1.71
N PRO A 324 -15.74 11.43 2.23
CA PRO A 324 -16.21 11.15 3.58
C PRO A 324 -16.55 9.68 3.80
N PRO A 325 -16.39 9.17 5.03
CA PRO A 325 -16.58 7.74 5.35
C PRO A 325 -18.00 7.22 5.08
N GLN A 326 -19.02 8.09 5.10
CA GLN A 326 -20.43 7.71 4.88
C GLN A 326 -20.72 7.14 3.48
N TYR A 327 -19.85 7.43 2.50
CA TYR A 327 -19.98 6.93 1.13
C TYR A 327 -19.15 5.66 0.89
N LEU A 328 -18.39 5.20 1.89
CA LEU A 328 -17.52 4.05 1.80
C LEU A 328 -18.15 2.86 2.52
N THR A 329 -18.10 1.69 1.88
CA THR A 329 -18.67 0.46 2.45
C THR A 329 -17.63 -0.28 3.29
N LEU A 330 -16.49 -0.63 2.69
CA LEU A 330 -15.39 -1.34 3.36
C LEU A 330 -14.03 -0.86 2.83
N LEU A 331 -13.03 -0.91 3.71
CA LEU A 331 -11.64 -0.69 3.40
C LEU A 331 -10.89 -2.02 3.50
N PHE A 332 -10.29 -2.45 2.39
CA PHE A 332 -9.40 -3.59 2.32
C PHE A 332 -7.97 -3.15 2.61
N THR A 333 -7.43 -3.66 3.71
CA THR A 333 -6.10 -3.33 4.21
C THR A 333 -5.33 -4.61 4.53
N ASP A 334 -4.02 -4.47 4.75
CA ASP A 334 -3.16 -5.57 5.23
C ASP A 334 -3.45 -5.97 6.69
N LEU A 335 -4.16 -5.13 7.44
CA LEU A 335 -4.70 -5.46 8.77
C LEU A 335 -5.99 -6.29 8.69
N GLY A 336 -6.63 -6.32 7.53
CA GLY A 336 -7.90 -7.01 7.30
C GLY A 336 -8.92 -6.12 6.59
N VAL A 337 -10.16 -6.59 6.60
CA VAL A 337 -11.32 -5.85 6.07
C VAL A 337 -11.89 -4.98 7.19
N LEU A 338 -11.82 -3.66 7.02
CA LEU A 338 -12.22 -2.69 8.02
C LEU A 338 -13.47 -1.93 7.57
N SER A 339 -14.39 -1.64 8.50
CA SER A 339 -15.38 -0.60 8.28
C SER A 339 -14.74 0.78 8.53
N PRO A 340 -15.25 1.87 7.93
CA PRO A 340 -14.71 3.21 8.14
C PRO A 340 -14.59 3.61 9.62
N SER A 341 -15.52 3.17 10.47
CA SER A 341 -15.49 3.43 11.91
C SER A 341 -14.30 2.80 12.64
N VAL A 342 -13.87 1.60 12.20
CA VAL A 342 -12.77 0.85 12.85
C VAL A 342 -11.40 1.44 12.51
N VAL A 343 -11.30 2.22 11.42
CA VAL A 343 -10.06 2.88 11.02
C VAL A 343 -9.53 3.79 12.15
N SER A 344 -10.42 4.47 12.87
CA SER A 344 -10.03 5.33 13.99
C SER A 344 -9.41 4.51 15.13
N ASP A 345 -10.01 3.37 15.47
CA ASP A 345 -9.50 2.47 16.51
C ASP A 345 -8.13 1.89 16.13
N GLU A 346 -7.96 1.48 14.88
CA GLU A 346 -6.67 1.00 14.36
C GLU A 346 -5.60 2.10 14.35
N LEU A 347 -5.97 3.32 13.97
CA LEU A 347 -5.07 4.47 14.07
C LEU A 347 -4.65 4.73 15.52
N ILE A 348 -5.57 4.66 16.47
CA ILE A 348 -5.26 4.79 17.89
C ILE A 348 -4.28 3.70 18.32
N GLN A 349 -4.49 2.44 17.91
CA GLN A 349 -3.57 1.32 18.21
C GLN A 349 -2.21 1.43 17.54
N LEU A 350 -2.11 2.10 16.39
CA LEU A 350 -0.84 2.33 15.69
C LEU A 350 -0.04 3.49 16.30
N TYR A 351 -0.72 4.49 16.87
CA TYR A 351 -0.10 5.70 17.41
C TYR A 351 0.08 5.72 18.93
N LEU A 352 -0.69 4.94 19.69
CA LEU A 352 -0.55 4.75 21.15
C LEU A 352 0.19 3.43 21.49
#